data_AF-A0A0A2DMB5-F1
#
_entry.id   AF-A0A0A2DMB5-F1
#
_cell.length_a   1.000
_cell.length_b   1.000
_cell.length_c   1.000
_cell.angle_alpha   90.00
_cell.angle_beta   90.00
_cell.angle_gamma   90.00
#
_symmetry.space_group_name_H-M   'P 1'
#
loop_
_entity.id
_entity.type
_entity.pdbx_description
1 polymer ?
#
loop_
_entity_poly.entity_id
_entity_poly.type
_entity_poly.pdbx_seq_one_letter_code
_entity_poly.pdbx_strand_id
1 'polypeptide(L)' 'MANYLKEVYEELRYKVSWPTKAELANSAVIVLIASIIIAVFVFLVDKSFETIISELYKLITR' A
#
# COMPACT_ATOMS: atom_id res chain seq x y z
N MET A 1 -0.57 24.26 33.41
CA MET A 1 -1.15 23.70 32.18
C MET A 1 -0.20 23.80 30.98
N ALA A 2 0.32 24.99 30.63
CA ALA A 2 1.20 25.17 29.47
C ALA A 2 2.51 24.34 29.52
N ASN A 3 3.09 24.13 30.70
CA ASN A 3 4.27 23.27 30.85
C ASN A 3 3.97 21.78 30.57
N TYR A 4 2.80 21.27 30.95
CA TYR A 4 2.41 19.87 30.67
C TYR A 4 2.31 19.58 29.17
N LEU A 5 1.77 20.53 28.38
CA LEU A 5 1.69 20.38 26.93
C LEU A 5 3.07 20.43 26.26
N LYS A 6 4.01 21.19 26.84
CA LYS A 6 5.40 21.26 26.38
C LYS A 6 6.16 19.96 26.68
N GLU A 7 6.00 19.43 27.88
CA GLU A 7 6.56 18.13 28.30
C GLU A 7 6.02 16.98 27.45
N VAL A 8 4.70 16.93 27.19
CA VAL A 8 4.09 15.93 26.30
C VAL A 8 4.58 16.07 24.86
N TYR A 9 4.83 17.29 24.38
CA TYR A 9 5.37 17.51 23.03
C TYR A 9 6.85 17.07 22.91
N GLU A 10 7.65 17.32 23.93
CA GLU A 10 9.03 16.82 23.98
C GLU A 10 9.05 15.29 24.15
N GLU A 11 8.19 14.71 24.98
CA GLU A 11 8.12 13.25 25.18
C GLU A 11 7.65 12.52 23.91
N LEU A 12 6.65 13.05 23.18
CA LEU A 12 6.21 12.46 21.91
C LEU A 12 7.25 12.57 20.79
N ARG A 13 8.13 13.58 20.83
CA ARG A 13 9.20 13.75 19.83
C ARG A 13 10.46 12.95 20.17
N TYR A 14 10.78 12.76 21.45
CA TYR A 14 11.99 12.07 21.89
C TYR A 14 11.78 10.60 22.29
N LYS A 15 10.55 10.17 22.63
CA LYS A 15 10.21 8.81 23.09
C LYS A 15 9.26 8.05 22.17
N VAL A 16 8.75 8.69 21.12
CA VAL A 16 8.23 7.95 19.97
C VAL A 16 9.31 8.08 18.93
N SER A 17 9.95 6.96 18.61
CA SER A 17 10.85 6.76 17.50
C SER A 17 10.12 7.07 16.18
N TRP A 18 9.82 8.34 15.94
CA TRP A 18 9.53 8.88 14.62
C TRP A 18 10.82 8.66 13.85
N PRO A 19 10.85 7.65 12.97
CA PRO A 19 12.03 7.37 12.19
C PRO A 19 12.34 8.63 11.40
N THR A 20 13.62 8.94 11.23
CA THR A 20 14.05 10.11 10.48
C THR A 20 13.38 10.07 9.10
N LYS A 21 12.94 11.21 8.56
CA LYS A 21 12.13 11.26 7.30
C LYS A 21 12.71 10.41 6.14
N ALA A 22 14.00 10.14 6.17
CA ALA A 22 14.72 9.22 5.27
C ALA A 22 14.31 7.73 5.38
N GLU A 23 13.99 7.19 6.56
CA GLU A 23 13.54 5.80 6.73
C GLU A 23 12.07 5.61 6.35
N LEU A 24 11.22 6.59 6.66
CA LEU A 24 9.84 6.62 6.17
C LEU A 24 9.79 6.71 4.64
N ALA A 25 10.67 7.52 4.03
CA ALA A 25 10.79 7.58 2.58
C ALA A 25 11.25 6.24 2.00
N ASN A 26 12.24 5.57 2.59
CA ASN A 26 12.66 4.24 2.14
C ASN A 26 11.52 3.21 2.23
N SER A 27 10.77 3.21 3.33
CA SER A 27 9.64 2.29 3.52
C SER A 27 8.49 2.61 2.56
N ALA A 28 8.22 3.89 2.32
CA ALA A 28 7.22 4.34 1.36
C ALA A 28 7.59 4.01 -0.09
N VAL A 29 8.87 4.09 -0.46
CA VAL A 29 9.36 3.72 -1.80
C VAL A 29 9.19 2.22 -2.05
N ILE A 30 9.47 1.38 -1.05
CA ILE A 30 9.25 -0.06 -1.15
C ILE A 30 7.75 -0.37 -1.33
N VAL A 31 6.88 0.28 -0.56
CA VAL A 31 5.42 0.12 -0.69
C VAL A 31 4.92 0.61 -2.05
N LEU A 32 5.49 1.69 -2.58
CA LEU A 32 5.14 2.24 -3.90
C LEU A 32 5.55 1.30 -5.04
N ILE A 33 6.70 0.62 -4.91
CA ILE A 33 7.10 -0.42 -5.87
C ILE A 33 6.21 -1.66 -5.73
N ALA A 34 5.90 -2.07 -4.50
CA ALA A 34 5.01 -3.19 -4.23
C ALA A 34 3.60 -2.95 -4.80
N SER A 35 3.06 -1.73 -4.72
CA SER A 35 1.74 -1.40 -5.28
C SER A 35 1.73 -1.46 -6.81
N ILE A 36 2.81 -1.07 -7.47
CA ILE A 36 2.96 -1.20 -8.93
C ILE A 36 2.96 -2.68 -9.34
N ILE A 37 3.66 -3.55 -8.60
CA ILE A 37 3.68 -5.00 -8.86
C ILE A 37 2.27 -5.58 -8.71
N ILE A 38 1.55 -5.21 -7.65
CA ILE A 38 0.17 -5.64 -7.41
C ILE A 38 -0.76 -5.14 -8.53
N ALA A 39 -0.58 -3.90 -9.00
CA ALA A 39 -1.37 -3.36 -10.10
C ALA A 39 -1.20 -4.15 -11.40
N VAL A 40 0.05 -4.53 -11.74
CA VAL A 40 0.32 -5.39 -12.91
C VAL A 40 -0.27 -6.78 -12.74
N PHE A 41 -0.19 -7.35 -11.53
CA PHE A 41 -0.78 -8.65 -11.24
C PHE A 41 -2.30 -8.65 -11.41
N VAL A 42 -2.98 -7.66 -10.83
CA VAL A 42 -4.44 -7.49 -10.96
C VAL A 42 -4.83 -7.35 -12.42
N PHE A 43 -4.12 -6.50 -13.18
CA PHE A 43 -4.36 -6.35 -14.62
C PHE A 43 -4.27 -7.67 -15.41
N LEU A 44 -3.29 -8.52 -15.08
CA LEU A 44 -3.14 -9.83 -15.70
C LEU A 44 -4.30 -10.76 -15.34
N VAL A 45 -4.73 -10.75 -14.08
CA VAL A 45 -5.85 -11.54 -13.59
C VAL A 45 -7.15 -11.09 -14.24
N ASP A 46 -7.44 -9.78 -14.29
CA ASP A 46 -8.63 -9.23 -14.96
C ASP A 46 -8.74 -9.71 -16.42
N LYS A 47 -7.63 -9.62 -17.17
CA LYS A 47 -7.58 -10.07 -18.57
C LYS A 47 -7.74 -11.57 -18.73
N SER A 48 -7.15 -12.33 -17.83
CA SER A 48 -7.27 -13.80 -17.82
C SER A 48 -8.70 -14.23 -17.54
N PHE A 49 -9.36 -13.62 -16.56
CA PHE A 49 -10.75 -13.90 -16.20
C PHE A 49 -11.71 -13.53 -17.33
N GLU A 50 -11.57 -12.35 -17.94
CA GLU A 50 -12.39 -11.93 -19.09
C GLU A 50 -12.32 -12.96 -20.24
N THR A 51 -11.10 -13.41 -20.55
CA THR A 51 -10.86 -14.39 -21.63
C THR A 51 -11.46 -15.75 -21.29
N ILE A 52 -11.17 -16.29 -20.10
CA ILE A 52 -11.66 -17.60 -19.65
C ILE A 52 -13.19 -17.61 -19.60
N ILE A 53 -13.79 -16.58 -19.01
CA ILE A 53 -15.24 -16.47 -18.89
C ILE A 53 -15.87 -16.37 -20.29
N SER A 54 -15.35 -15.53 -21.19
CA SER A 54 -15.88 -15.41 -22.55
C SER A 54 -15.89 -16.75 -23.29
N GLU A 55 -14.79 -17.51 -23.21
CA GLU A 55 -14.69 -18.83 -23.84
C GLU A 55 -15.63 -19.85 -23.19
N LEU A 56 -15.79 -19.82 -21.87
CA LEU A 56 -16.72 -20.70 -21.15
C LEU A 56 -18.18 -20.40 -21.50
N TYR A 57 -18.56 -19.12 -21.58
CA TYR A 57 -19.92 -18.70 -21.97
C TYR A 57 -20.23 -19.09 -23.41
N LYS A 58 -19.27 -18.96 -24.35
CA LYS A 58 -19.43 -19.42 -25.73
C LYS A 58 -19.63 -20.94 -25.80
N LEU A 59 -18.92 -21.70 -24.97
CA LEU A 59 -19.01 -23.16 -24.93
C LEU A 59 -20.35 -23.64 -24.34
N ILE A 60 -20.86 -22.96 -23.30
CA ILE A 60 -22.12 -23.32 -22.63
C ILE A 60 -23.35 -22.88 -23.45
N THR A 61 -23.26 -21.75 -24.15
CA THR A 61 -24.40 -21.18 -24.93
C THR A 61 -24.52 -21.80 -26.33
N ARG A 62 -23.49 -22.50 -26.81
CA ARG A 62 -23.51 -23.29 -28.04
C ARG A 62 -24.22 -24.63 -27.81
#